data_AF-A0A9W6K2G1-F1
#
_entry.id   AF-A0A9W6K2G1-F1
#
_cell.length_a   1.000
_cell.length_b   1.000
_cell.length_c   1.000
_cell.angle_alpha   90.00
_cell.angle_beta   90.00
_cell.angle_gamma   90.00
#
_symmetry.space_group_name_H-M   'P 1'
#
loop_
_entity.id
_entity.type
_entity.pdbx_description
1 polymer ?
#
loop_
_entity_poly.entity_id
_entity_poly.type
_entity_poly.pdbx_seq_one_letter_code
_entity_poly.pdbx_strand_id
1 'polypeptide(L)'
;MSLASPRSLFFLAFLACVVMMGSALYLEHVVGLEPCPLCIVQRLCVIVFGVFALLATLHNPGRGGRRVYSTLTFLAAAAGGAAAVRQIWLQNTPPDPMASCMPTNFDYMLQALPFEKFVAWVLHGTADCAEVTWTLFGMSLAEWCLLAFISMAIFSLYQFLRRA
;
A
#
# COMPACT_ATOMS: atom_id res chain seq x y z
N MET A 1 4.48 -20.83 -22.99
CA MET A 1 3.88 -19.57 -22.51
C MET A 1 5.01 -18.55 -22.37
N SER A 2 5.06 -17.52 -23.23
CA SER A 2 6.14 -16.53 -23.17
C SER A 2 5.92 -15.63 -21.95
N LEU A 3 6.62 -15.91 -20.84
CA LEU A 3 6.57 -15.09 -19.62
C LEU A 3 7.08 -13.65 -19.84
N ALA A 4 7.67 -13.35 -21.01
CA ALA A 4 8.26 -12.05 -21.31
C ALA A 4 7.31 -11.04 -21.96
N SER A 5 6.05 -11.38 -22.24
CA SER A 5 5.12 -10.42 -22.86
C SER A 5 4.75 -9.28 -21.89
N PRO A 6 4.67 -8.01 -22.33
CA PRO A 6 4.32 -6.90 -21.45
C PRO A 6 2.97 -7.10 -20.74
N ARG A 7 2.00 -7.71 -21.43
CA ARG A 7 0.68 -8.08 -20.87
C ARG A 7 0.80 -9.08 -19.71
N SER A 8 1.55 -10.16 -19.88
CA SER A 8 1.67 -11.18 -18.83
C SER A 8 2.32 -10.64 -17.56
N LEU A 9 3.26 -9.69 -17.70
CA LEU A 9 3.88 -9.02 -16.55
C LEU A 9 2.89 -8.14 -15.78
N PHE A 10 2.10 -7.31 -16.47
CA PHE A 10 1.06 -6.52 -15.80
C PHE A 10 -0.02 -7.39 -15.16
N PHE A 11 -0.33 -8.53 -15.77
CA PHE A 11 -1.30 -9.48 -15.20
C PHE A 11 -0.77 -10.15 -13.95
N LEU A 12 0.52 -10.53 -13.94
CA LEU A 12 1.17 -11.07 -12.76
C LEU A 12 1.20 -10.03 -11.62
N ALA A 13 1.46 -8.76 -11.94
CA ALA A 13 1.44 -7.67 -10.97
C ALA A 13 0.03 -7.45 -10.38
N PHE A 14 -1.02 -7.52 -11.20
CA PHE A 14 -2.40 -7.49 -10.74
C PHE A 14 -2.70 -8.67 -9.80
N LEU A 15 -2.31 -9.89 -10.18
CA LEU A 15 -2.52 -11.08 -9.35
C LEU A 15 -1.80 -10.96 -8.00
N ALA A 16 -0.60 -10.41 -7.97
CA ALA A 16 0.12 -10.14 -6.73
C ALA A 16 -0.64 -9.16 -5.81
N CYS A 17 -1.25 -8.11 -6.38
CA CYS A 17 -2.10 -7.18 -5.62
C CYS A 17 -3.33 -7.87 -5.04
N VAL A 18 -3.98 -8.76 -5.81
CA VAL A 18 -5.13 -9.53 -5.34
C VAL A 18 -4.73 -10.44 -4.18
N VAL A 19 -3.59 -11.12 -4.26
CA VAL A 19 -3.07 -11.96 -3.18
C VAL A 19 -2.77 -11.13 -1.93
N MET A 20 -2.13 -9.97 -2.06
CA MET A 20 -1.86 -9.07 -0.92
C MET A 20 -3.14 -8.55 -0.27
N MET A 21 -4.15 -8.17 -1.06
CA MET A 21 -5.43 -7.73 -0.52
C MET A 21 -6.17 -8.89 0.16
N GLY A 22 -6.09 -10.09 -0.42
CA GLY A 22 -6.64 -11.31 0.17
C GLY A 22 -6.01 -11.63 1.52
N SER A 23 -4.67 -11.51 1.65
CA SER A 23 -4.00 -11.71 2.94
C SER A 23 -4.38 -10.62 3.95
N ALA A 24 -4.54 -9.37 3.51
CA ALA A 24 -4.99 -8.29 4.39
C ALA A 24 -6.42 -8.52 4.93
N LEU A 25 -7.35 -8.96 4.06
CA LEU A 25 -8.72 -9.28 4.46
C LEU A 25 -8.80 -10.52 5.36
N TYR A 26 -7.94 -11.51 5.12
CA TYR A 26 -7.81 -12.68 5.99
C TYR A 26 -7.38 -12.28 7.41
N LEU A 27 -6.35 -11.42 7.53
CA LEU A 27 -5.90 -10.93 8.82
C LEU A 27 -6.97 -10.11 9.56
N GLU A 28 -7.75 -9.33 8.83
CA GLU A 28 -8.85 -8.56 9.41
C GLU A 28 -10.02 -9.44 9.88
N HIS A 29 -10.53 -10.32 9.01
CA HIS A 29 -11.77 -11.05 9.30
C HIS A 29 -11.56 -12.36 10.07
N VAL A 30 -10.39 -13.00 9.93
CA VAL A 30 -10.11 -14.30 10.56
C VAL A 30 -9.29 -14.13 11.83
N VAL A 31 -8.28 -13.26 11.81
CA VAL A 31 -7.45 -12.99 12.99
C VAL A 31 -8.05 -11.89 13.87
N GLY A 32 -8.96 -11.07 13.33
CA GLY A 32 -9.65 -10.02 14.09
C GLY A 32 -8.77 -8.79 14.33
N LEU A 33 -7.78 -8.54 13.47
CA LEU A 33 -6.90 -7.39 13.58
C LEU A 33 -7.59 -6.14 13.04
N GLU A 34 -7.85 -5.17 13.91
CA GLU A 34 -8.40 -3.88 13.51
C GLU A 34 -7.40 -3.11 12.62
N PRO A 35 -7.82 -2.63 11.43
CA PRO A 35 -6.91 -1.97 10.51
C PRO A 35 -6.59 -0.54 10.97
N CYS A 36 -5.29 -0.23 11.06
CA CYS A 36 -4.82 1.11 11.37
C CYS A 36 -5.10 2.10 10.22
N PRO A 37 -5.27 3.42 10.47
CA PRO A 37 -5.49 4.42 9.41
C PRO A 37 -4.41 4.42 8.31
N LEU A 38 -3.13 4.27 8.67
CA LEU A 38 -2.03 4.15 7.72
C LEU A 38 -2.11 2.85 6.89
N CYS A 39 -2.60 1.77 7.50
CA CYS A 39 -2.83 0.48 6.86
C CYS A 39 -3.93 0.59 5.79
N ILE A 40 -4.98 1.39 6.06
CA ILE A 40 -6.05 1.68 5.09
C ILE A 40 -5.48 2.45 3.90
N VAL A 41 -4.61 3.44 4.12
CA VAL A 41 -3.93 4.16 3.03
C VAL A 41 -3.08 3.22 2.19
N GLN A 42 -2.31 2.32 2.81
CA GLN A 42 -1.53 1.32 2.10
C GLN A 42 -2.43 0.41 1.23
N ARG A 43 -3.56 -0.07 1.77
CA ARG A 43 -4.54 -0.86 1.01
C ARG A 43 -5.08 -0.09 -0.19
N LEU A 44 -5.42 1.19 -0.02
CA LEU A 44 -5.86 2.04 -1.11
C LEU A 44 -4.78 2.17 -2.20
N CYS A 45 -3.52 2.36 -1.82
CA CYS A 45 -2.40 2.40 -2.76
C CYS A 45 -2.25 1.08 -3.54
N VAL A 46 -2.38 -0.08 -2.89
CA VAL A 46 -2.35 -1.40 -3.56
C VAL A 46 -3.52 -1.56 -4.53
N ILE A 47 -4.72 -1.14 -4.15
CA ILE A 47 -5.90 -1.19 -5.02
C ILE A 47 -5.68 -0.31 -6.26
N VAL A 48 -5.22 0.94 -6.07
CA VAL A 48 -4.93 1.86 -7.16
C VAL A 48 -3.87 1.29 -8.11
N PHE A 49 -2.79 0.71 -7.55
CA PHE A 49 -1.77 0.02 -8.33
C PHE A 49 -2.37 -1.14 -9.14
N GLY A 50 -3.18 -1.99 -8.49
CA GLY A 50 -3.83 -3.13 -9.12
C GLY A 50 -4.77 -2.73 -10.26
N VAL A 51 -5.58 -1.69 -10.07
CA VAL A 51 -6.47 -1.16 -11.11
C VAL A 51 -5.67 -0.66 -12.32
N PHE A 52 -4.60 0.10 -12.11
CA PHE A 52 -3.75 0.54 -13.22
C PHE A 52 -3.04 -0.62 -13.91
N ALA A 53 -2.60 -1.64 -13.16
CA ALA A 53 -2.04 -2.86 -13.73
C ALA A 53 -3.07 -3.60 -14.59
N LEU A 54 -4.30 -3.76 -14.12
CA LEU A 54 -5.39 -4.39 -14.86
C LEU A 54 -5.73 -3.62 -16.14
N LEU A 55 -5.85 -2.30 -16.06
CA LEU A 55 -6.08 -1.45 -17.23
C LEU A 55 -4.94 -1.58 -18.25
N ALA A 56 -3.68 -1.66 -17.79
CA ALA A 56 -2.53 -1.89 -18.65
C ALA A 56 -2.58 -3.27 -19.33
N THR A 57 -3.12 -4.32 -18.67
CA THR A 57 -3.29 -5.63 -19.31
C THR A 57 -4.33 -5.62 -20.43
N LEU A 58 -5.48 -4.98 -20.18
CA LEU A 58 -6.60 -4.91 -21.13
C LEU A 58 -6.25 -4.04 -22.34
N HIS A 59 -5.70 -2.84 -22.09
CA HIS A 59 -5.42 -1.87 -23.13
C HIS A 59 -4.24 -2.29 -24.04
N ASN A 60 -3.33 -3.16 -23.55
CA ASN A 60 -2.12 -3.57 -24.27
C ASN A 60 -1.36 -2.40 -24.91
N PRO A 61 -0.97 -1.43 -24.08
CA PRO A 61 -0.43 -0.20 -24.58
C PRO A 61 0.86 -0.46 -25.36
N GLY A 62 1.03 0.25 -26.48
CA GLY A 62 2.32 0.41 -27.12
C GLY A 62 3.33 1.13 -26.20
N ARG A 63 4.51 1.47 -26.73
CA ARG A 63 5.62 2.06 -25.94
C ARG A 63 5.22 3.30 -25.13
N GLY A 64 4.37 4.17 -25.69
CA GLY A 64 3.89 5.39 -25.03
C GLY A 64 3.00 5.09 -23.82
N GLY A 65 1.96 4.26 -24.00
CA GLY A 65 1.06 3.92 -22.91
C GLY A 65 1.74 3.13 -21.80
N ARG A 66 2.72 2.25 -22.11
CA ARG A 66 3.49 1.54 -21.08
C ARG A 66 4.19 2.50 -20.13
N ARG A 67 4.76 3.60 -20.64
CA ARG A 67 5.39 4.62 -19.78
C ARG A 67 4.38 5.27 -18.86
N VAL A 68 3.21 5.66 -19.37
CA VAL A 68 2.15 6.29 -18.57
C VAL A 68 1.67 5.36 -17.44
N TYR A 69 1.37 4.10 -17.76
CA TYR A 69 0.95 3.14 -16.72
C TYR A 69 2.10 2.83 -15.74
N SER A 70 3.35 2.77 -16.21
CA SER A 70 4.51 2.56 -15.32
C SER A 70 4.74 3.73 -14.38
N THR A 71 4.54 4.97 -14.83
CA THR A 71 4.64 6.15 -13.95
C THR A 71 3.49 6.20 -12.94
N LEU A 72 2.25 5.89 -13.36
CA LEU A 72 1.10 5.89 -12.45
C LEU A 72 1.23 4.81 -11.37
N THR A 73 1.62 3.59 -11.77
CA THR A 73 1.87 2.49 -10.83
C THR A 73 3.06 2.77 -9.91
N PHE A 74 4.12 3.40 -10.41
CA PHE A 74 5.24 3.83 -9.58
C PHE A 74 4.82 4.85 -8.53
N LEU A 75 4.03 5.86 -8.89
CA LEU A 75 3.51 6.84 -7.93
C LEU A 75 2.63 6.20 -6.86
N ALA A 76 1.78 5.26 -7.23
CA ALA A 76 0.96 4.51 -6.27
C ALA A 76 1.82 3.67 -5.31
N ALA A 77 2.84 2.98 -5.83
CA ALA A 77 3.78 2.20 -5.02
C ALA A 77 4.63 3.09 -4.10
N ALA A 78 5.07 4.26 -4.58
CA ALA A 78 5.83 5.23 -3.80
C ALA A 78 5.00 5.83 -2.66
N ALA A 79 3.72 6.16 -2.92
CA ALA A 79 2.81 6.66 -1.89
C ALA A 79 2.55 5.61 -0.80
N GLY A 80 2.29 4.35 -1.20
CA GLY A 80 2.12 3.24 -0.26
C GLY A 80 3.40 2.93 0.54
N GLY A 81 4.55 2.97 -0.13
CA GLY A 81 5.86 2.82 0.50
C GLY A 81 6.15 3.94 1.52
N ALA A 82 5.82 5.19 1.20
CA ALA A 82 5.95 6.30 2.14
C ALA A 82 5.08 6.11 3.40
N ALA A 83 3.84 5.64 3.23
CA ALA A 83 2.97 5.29 4.35
C ALA A 83 3.53 4.13 5.19
N ALA A 84 4.14 3.13 4.57
CA ALA A 84 4.79 2.02 5.28
C ALA A 84 6.04 2.47 6.05
N VAL A 85 6.90 3.30 5.44
CA VAL A 85 8.06 3.91 6.15
C VAL A 85 7.59 4.74 7.34
N ARG A 86 6.52 5.53 7.17
CA ARG A 86 5.94 6.32 8.26
C ARG A 86 5.46 5.43 9.40
N GLN A 87 4.80 4.32 9.09
CA GLN A 87 4.34 3.36 10.10
C GLN A 87 5.52 2.71 10.84
N ILE A 88 6.57 2.29 10.14
CA ILE A 88 7.78 1.73 10.76
C ILE A 88 8.48 2.76 11.65
N TRP A 89 8.49 4.03 11.22
CA TRP A 89 9.04 5.13 12.03
C TRP A 89 8.25 5.30 13.34
N LEU A 90 6.91 5.23 13.28
CA LEU A 90 6.04 5.29 14.46
C LEU A 90 6.25 4.08 15.39
N GLN A 91 6.45 2.88 14.85
CA GLN A 91 6.71 1.67 15.63
C GLN A 91 8.07 1.70 16.38
N ASN A 92 9.06 2.42 15.84
CA ASN A 92 10.39 2.53 16.43
C ASN A 92 10.57 3.77 17.33
N THR A 93 9.61 4.69 17.32
CA THR A 93 9.65 5.91 18.14
C THR A 93 8.92 5.64 19.46
N PRO A 94 9.47 6.03 20.64
CA PRO A 94 8.77 5.84 21.90
C PRO A 94 7.39 6.53 21.86
N PRO A 95 6.35 5.92 22.44
CA PRO A 95 4.98 6.41 22.32
C PRO A 95 4.89 7.81 22.94
N ASP A 96 4.63 8.82 22.10
CA ASP A 96 4.31 10.16 22.57
C ASP A 96 2.99 10.07 23.37
N PRO A 97 2.96 10.49 24.65
CA PRO A 97 1.74 10.44 25.47
C PRO A 97 0.59 11.30 24.92
N MET A 98 0.83 12.10 23.89
CA MET A 98 -0.18 12.86 23.15
C MET A 98 -0.87 12.05 22.04
N ALA A 99 -0.27 10.95 21.57
CA ALA A 99 -0.87 10.08 20.56
C ALA A 99 -2.07 9.29 21.11
N SER A 100 -2.09 9.00 22.41
CA SER A 100 -3.20 8.33 23.11
C SER A 100 -4.43 9.21 23.32
N CYS A 101 -4.29 10.54 23.22
CA CYS A 101 -5.43 11.47 23.25
C CYS A 101 -6.11 11.61 21.88
N MET A 102 -5.54 11.03 20.83
CA MET A 102 -6.10 11.09 19.48
C MET A 102 -7.14 9.97 19.29
N PRO A 103 -8.34 10.26 18.75
CA PRO A 103 -9.33 9.24 18.43
C PRO A 103 -8.71 8.13 17.58
N THR A 104 -8.83 6.91 18.07
CA THR A 104 -8.30 5.67 17.50
C THR A 104 -9.22 5.09 16.42
N ASN A 105 -10.53 5.35 16.50
CA ASN A 105 -11.51 4.83 15.55
C ASN A 105 -11.58 5.63 14.24
N PHE A 106 -11.20 4.98 13.14
CA PHE A 106 -11.28 5.52 11.78
C PHE A 106 -12.70 6.01 11.41
N ASP A 107 -13.73 5.22 11.74
CA ASP A 107 -15.13 5.57 11.41
C ASP A 107 -15.61 6.80 12.17
N TYR A 108 -15.19 6.96 13.43
CA TYR A 108 -15.49 8.15 14.21
C TYR A 108 -14.75 9.38 13.65
N MET A 109 -13.49 9.22 13.27
CA MET A 109 -12.70 10.29 12.66
C MET A 109 -13.33 10.78 11.35
N LEU A 110 -13.82 9.87 10.51
CA LEU A 110 -14.47 10.21 9.24
C LEU A 110 -15.75 11.03 9.44
N GLN A 111 -16.52 10.73 10.50
CA GLN A 111 -17.80 11.37 10.77
C GLN A 111 -17.67 12.67 11.58
N ALA A 112 -16.67 12.77 12.46
CA ALA A 112 -16.53 13.88 13.40
C ALA A 112 -15.55 14.98 12.95
N LEU A 113 -14.60 14.68 12.05
CA LEU A 113 -13.57 15.64 11.63
C LEU A 113 -13.85 16.23 10.23
N PRO A 114 -13.55 17.53 10.02
CA PRO A 114 -13.49 18.09 8.68
C PRO A 114 -12.46 17.35 7.81
N PHE A 115 -12.74 17.18 6.52
CA PHE A 115 -11.95 16.36 5.59
C PHE A 115 -10.45 16.72 5.58
N GLU A 116 -10.11 18.01 5.69
CA GLU A 116 -8.72 18.47 5.75
C GLU A 116 -7.96 17.92 6.98
N LYS A 117 -8.60 17.96 8.15
CA LYS A 117 -8.04 17.45 9.40
C LYS A 117 -7.97 15.93 9.39
N PHE A 118 -8.98 15.28 8.80
CA PHE A 118 -9.00 13.83 8.63
C PHE A 118 -7.79 13.35 7.81
N VAL A 119 -7.53 13.92 6.63
CA VAL A 119 -6.39 13.52 5.79
C VAL A 119 -5.06 13.80 6.49
N ALA A 120 -4.92 14.98 7.14
CA ALA A 120 -3.72 15.31 7.88
C ALA A 120 -3.45 14.31 9.02
N TRP A 121 -4.49 13.89 9.74
CA TRP A 121 -4.36 12.97 10.86
C TRP A 121 -4.06 11.54 10.42
N VAL A 122 -4.73 11.07 9.37
CA VAL A 122 -4.44 9.76 8.76
C VAL A 122 -2.98 9.67 8.31
N LEU A 123 -2.42 10.74 7.74
CA LEU A 123 -1.02 10.80 7.32
C LEU A 123 -0.04 10.95 8.50
N HIS A 124 -0.44 11.65 9.56
CA HIS A 124 0.38 11.79 10.78
C HIS A 124 0.52 10.47 11.54
N GLY A 125 -0.55 9.65 11.54
CA GLY A 125 -0.65 8.38 12.26
C GLY A 125 -1.22 8.54 13.67
N THR A 126 -2.05 7.58 14.10
CA THR A 126 -2.62 7.47 15.46
C THR A 126 -1.79 6.52 16.33
N ALA A 127 -2.09 6.45 17.63
CA ALA A 127 -1.42 5.52 18.56
C ALA A 127 -1.49 4.05 18.09
N ASP A 128 -2.60 3.63 17.48
CA ASP A 128 -2.79 2.26 16.99
C ASP A 128 -1.80 1.90 15.86
N CYS A 129 -1.28 2.89 15.13
CA CYS A 129 -0.27 2.67 14.10
C CYS A 129 1.12 2.34 14.66
N ALA A 130 1.38 2.72 15.92
CA ALA A 130 2.64 2.47 16.61
C ALA A 130 2.68 1.09 17.29
N GLU A 131 1.51 0.48 17.53
CA GLU A 131 1.45 -0.86 18.11
C GLU A 131 1.80 -1.94 17.07
N VAL A 132 2.66 -2.88 17.48
CA VAL A 132 3.01 -4.04 16.67
C VAL A 132 2.03 -5.16 17.00
N THR A 133 0.94 -5.23 16.24
CA THR A 133 -0.13 -6.21 16.46
C THR A 133 0.19 -7.60 15.92
N TRP A 134 1.06 -7.69 14.90
CA TRP A 134 1.44 -8.96 14.28
C TRP A 134 2.88 -8.96 13.78
N THR A 135 3.59 -10.05 14.04
CA THR A 135 4.95 -10.29 13.55
C THR A 135 5.03 -11.64 12.85
N LEU A 136 5.80 -11.68 11.76
CA LEU A 136 6.11 -12.90 11.01
C LEU A 136 7.61 -12.96 10.75
N PHE A 137 8.24 -14.06 11.18
CA PHE A 137 9.70 -14.22 11.15
C PHE A 137 10.47 -13.11 11.88
N GLY A 138 9.85 -12.49 12.91
CA GLY A 138 10.44 -11.39 13.67
C GLY A 138 10.34 -10.02 13.01
N MET A 139 9.74 -9.93 11.81
CA MET A 139 9.44 -8.66 11.12
C MET A 139 8.00 -8.24 11.34
N SER A 140 7.74 -6.95 11.44
CA SER A 140 6.37 -6.43 11.58
C SER A 140 5.62 -6.48 10.25
N LEU A 141 4.28 -6.46 10.33
CA LEU A 141 3.44 -6.39 9.12
C LEU A 141 3.76 -5.15 8.25
N ALA A 142 4.14 -4.04 8.89
CA ALA A 142 4.52 -2.81 8.18
C ALA A 142 5.81 -2.97 7.36
N GLU A 143 6.79 -3.73 7.87
CA GLU A 143 8.03 -4.05 7.16
C GLU A 143 7.77 -4.95 5.95
N TRP A 144 6.90 -5.96 6.10
CA TRP A 144 6.47 -6.81 4.98
C TRP A 144 5.76 -6.00 3.89
N CYS A 145 4.88 -5.07 4.28
CA CYS A 145 4.25 -4.13 3.35
C CYS A 145 5.29 -3.25 2.64
N LEU A 146 6.29 -2.73 3.36
CA LEU A 146 7.36 -1.92 2.77
C LEU A 146 8.13 -2.70 1.71
N LEU A 147 8.53 -3.95 2.00
CA LEU A 147 9.21 -4.82 1.04
C LEU A 147 8.37 -5.05 -0.21
N ALA A 148 7.06 -5.27 -0.04
CA ALA A 148 6.14 -5.42 -1.16
C ALA A 148 6.06 -4.14 -2.01
N PHE A 149 5.92 -2.95 -1.41
CA PHE A 149 5.91 -1.69 -2.15
C PHE A 149 7.23 -1.40 -2.86
N ILE A 150 8.38 -1.74 -2.25
CA ILE A 150 9.68 -1.66 -2.92
C ILE A 150 9.72 -2.58 -4.15
N SER A 151 9.23 -3.81 -4.02
CA SER A 151 9.18 -4.74 -5.16
C SER A 151 8.29 -4.24 -6.29
N MET A 152 7.14 -3.64 -5.97
CA MET A 152 6.22 -3.01 -6.92
C MET A 152 6.87 -1.80 -7.60
N ALA A 153 7.57 -0.94 -6.85
CA ALA A 153 8.28 0.21 -7.39
C ALA A 153 9.40 -0.20 -8.35
N ILE A 154 10.19 -1.22 -8.00
CA ILE A 154 11.23 -1.79 -8.88
C ILE A 154 10.59 -2.36 -10.15
N PHE A 155 9.46 -3.07 -10.04
CA PHE A 155 8.74 -3.60 -11.20
C PHE A 155 8.25 -2.48 -12.14
N SER A 156 7.66 -1.42 -11.59
CA SER A 156 7.23 -0.25 -12.37
C SER A 156 8.41 0.45 -13.04
N LEU A 157 9.53 0.61 -12.34
CA LEU A 157 10.75 1.21 -12.91
C LEU A 157 11.34 0.33 -14.03
N TYR A 158 11.35 -0.99 -13.83
CA TYR A 158 11.79 -1.95 -14.86
C TYR A 158 10.94 -1.84 -16.12
N GLN A 159 9.60 -1.78 -15.99
CA GLN A 159 8.69 -1.62 -17.14
C GLN A 159 8.83 -0.25 -17.83
N PHE A 160 9.17 0.79 -17.07
CA PHE A 160 9.46 2.12 -17.62
C PHE A 160 10.76 2.13 -18.45
N LEU A 161 11.82 1.49 -17.93
CA LEU A 161 13.15 1.43 -18.56
C LEU A 161 13.23 0.42 -19.70
N ARG A 162 12.34 -0.57 -19.73
CA ARG A 162 12.29 -1.57 -20.80
C ARG A 162 12.11 -0.85 -22.15
N ARG A 163 13.05 -1.05 -23.08
CA ARG A 163 13.06 -0.42 -24.41
C ARG A 163 12.41 -1.27 -25.52
N ALA A 164 11.95 -2.48 -25.20
CA ALA A 164 11.25 -3.37 -26.13
C ALA A 164 9.89 -2.78 -26.55
#